data_AF-A0A0F0LJI3-F1
#
_entry.id   AF-A0A0F0LJI3-F1
#
_cell.length_a   1.000
_cell.length_b   1.000
_cell.length_c   1.000
_cell.angle_alpha   90.00
_cell.angle_beta   90.00
_cell.angle_gamma   90.00
#
_symmetry.space_group_name_H-M   'P 1'
#
loop_
_entity.id
_entity.type
_entity.pdbx_description
1 polymer ?
#
loop_
_entity_poly.entity_id
_entity_poly.type
_entity_poly.pdbx_seq_one_letter_code
_entity_poly.pdbx_strand_id
1 'polypeptide(L)'
;MTRILRVDDATLAAFAVRSGAGRDSRAALGAELDAAADVLLLGDIDGVSPDRTAAAGALLAVTTRVVVVPIIGARQHPINLARNVATLSNLHARRIGLAGADASALALIARLFESWPLDAIVGDADAGVYVDDARIVRIADPVHPSIGGPITVPVDLADKSVTVLLAASGAVGPGIDVVLDASAVPVWGGGAVEGGGVASAGARAAFGLGASVPFAAGSPAFAGAGRLDQV
;
A
#
# COMPACT_ATOMS: atom_id res chain seq x y z
N MET A 1 -9.31 -4.35 -18.04
CA MET A 1 -8.37 -3.20 -18.00
C MET A 1 -8.33 -2.68 -16.57
N THR A 2 -7.18 -2.27 -16.05
CA THR A 2 -7.05 -1.71 -14.69
C THR A 2 -7.04 -0.19 -14.76
N ARG A 3 -7.91 0.48 -14.00
CA ARG A 3 -7.97 1.95 -13.93
C ARG A 3 -7.10 2.45 -12.79
N ILE A 4 -6.03 3.17 -13.12
CA ILE A 4 -5.13 3.77 -12.15
C ILE A 4 -5.29 5.28 -12.24
N LEU A 5 -5.57 5.93 -11.10
CA LEU A 5 -5.63 7.39 -11.00
C LEU A 5 -4.57 7.88 -10.01
N ARG A 6 -3.90 8.98 -10.35
CA ARG A 6 -3.05 9.71 -9.41
C ARG A 6 -3.88 10.75 -8.66
N VAL A 7 -3.75 10.79 -7.34
CA VAL A 7 -4.43 11.77 -6.48
C VAL A 7 -3.38 12.75 -5.97
N ASP A 8 -3.30 13.96 -6.53
CA ASP A 8 -2.34 14.96 -6.06
C ASP A 8 -2.62 15.45 -4.62
N ASP A 9 -1.67 16.19 -4.04
CA ASP A 9 -1.74 16.61 -2.64
C ASP A 9 -2.90 17.59 -2.38
N ALA A 10 -3.24 18.43 -3.36
CA ALA A 10 -4.37 19.36 -3.27
C ALA A 10 -5.70 18.60 -3.22
N THR A 11 -5.86 17.59 -4.07
CA THR A 11 -7.01 16.69 -4.09
C THR A 11 -7.10 15.89 -2.80
N LEU A 12 -5.98 15.38 -2.29
CA LEU A 12 -5.94 14.65 -1.04
C LEU A 12 -6.37 15.51 0.15
N ALA A 13 -5.95 16.78 0.18
CA ALA A 13 -6.40 17.74 1.17
C ALA A 13 -7.91 18.01 1.06
N ALA A 14 -8.45 18.14 -0.16
CA ALA A 14 -9.88 18.28 -0.38
C ALA A 14 -10.67 17.04 0.09
N PHE A 15 -10.14 15.84 -0.13
CA PHE A 15 -10.73 14.60 0.40
C PHE A 15 -10.77 14.59 1.93
N ALA A 16 -9.70 15.06 2.59
CA ALA A 16 -9.67 15.16 4.05
C ALA A 16 -10.75 16.10 4.59
N VAL A 17 -10.93 17.27 3.97
CA VAL A 17 -11.99 18.22 4.35
C VAL A 17 -13.39 17.62 4.14
N ARG A 18 -13.63 16.99 2.97
CA ARG A 18 -14.92 16.37 2.65
C ARG A 18 -15.26 15.21 3.59
N SER A 19 -14.28 14.35 3.87
CA SER A 19 -14.46 13.20 4.78
C SER A 19 -14.63 13.61 6.24
N GLY A 20 -14.12 14.77 6.65
CA GLY A 20 -14.31 15.32 8.00
C GLY A 20 -15.75 15.74 8.33
N ALA A 21 -16.62 15.90 7.33
CA ALA A 21 -17.99 16.39 7.51
C ALA A 21 -18.97 15.36 8.12
N GLY A 22 -18.59 14.08 8.22
CA GLY A 22 -19.41 13.06 8.88
C GLY A 22 -19.33 11.67 8.22
N ARG A 23 -20.14 10.73 8.72
CA ARG A 23 -20.19 9.36 8.18
C ARG A 23 -20.70 9.31 6.74
N ASP A 24 -21.75 10.07 6.43
CA ASP A 24 -22.37 10.05 5.10
C ASP A 24 -21.42 10.63 4.04
N SER A 25 -20.69 11.70 4.39
CA SER A 25 -19.68 12.29 3.50
C SER A 25 -18.51 11.34 3.25
N ARG A 26 -18.10 10.56 4.26
CA ARG A 26 -17.10 9.48 4.10
C ARG A 26 -17.59 8.38 3.16
N ALA A 27 -18.82 7.92 3.36
CA ALA A 27 -19.40 6.89 2.50
C ALA A 27 -19.56 7.36 1.04
N ALA A 28 -20.00 8.62 0.85
CA ALA A 28 -20.11 9.21 -0.48
C ALA A 28 -18.74 9.34 -1.18
N LEU A 29 -17.70 9.79 -0.47
CA LEU A 29 -16.34 9.82 -1.00
C LEU A 29 -15.84 8.42 -1.36
N GLY A 30 -16.08 7.44 -0.49
CA GLY A 30 -15.76 6.04 -0.75
C GLY A 30 -16.36 5.52 -2.06
N ALA A 31 -17.66 5.72 -2.25
CA ALA A 31 -18.39 5.32 -3.45
C ALA A 31 -17.89 6.03 -4.71
N GLU A 32 -17.54 7.32 -4.61
CA GLU A 32 -16.95 8.11 -5.71
C GLU A 32 -15.59 7.54 -6.13
N LEU A 33 -14.69 7.30 -5.17
CA LEU A 33 -13.37 6.70 -5.42
C LEU A 33 -13.50 5.31 -6.03
N ASP A 34 -14.45 4.51 -5.53
CA ASP A 34 -14.71 3.17 -6.02
C ASP A 34 -15.25 3.17 -7.46
N ALA A 35 -16.12 4.12 -7.79
CA ALA A 35 -16.61 4.27 -9.15
C ALA A 35 -15.49 4.69 -10.11
N ALA A 36 -14.53 5.50 -9.67
CA ALA A 36 -13.54 6.15 -10.53
C ALA A 36 -12.32 5.28 -10.87
N ALA A 37 -11.76 4.55 -9.90
CA ALA A 37 -10.48 3.84 -10.06
C ALA A 37 -10.50 2.41 -9.54
N ASP A 38 -9.52 1.61 -9.96
CA ASP A 38 -9.18 0.34 -9.33
C ASP A 38 -7.97 0.51 -8.38
N VAL A 39 -7.07 1.44 -8.71
CA VAL A 39 -5.87 1.79 -7.95
C VAL A 39 -5.75 3.31 -7.82
N LEU A 40 -5.46 3.80 -6.62
CA LEU A 40 -5.17 5.20 -6.30
C LEU A 40 -3.69 5.35 -5.99
N LEU A 41 -2.93 6.02 -6.86
CA LEU A 41 -1.54 6.40 -6.61
C LEU A 41 -1.50 7.76 -5.90
N LEU A 42 -0.98 7.82 -4.68
CA LEU A 42 -1.06 9.04 -3.88
C LEU A 42 0.09 10.01 -4.17
N GLY A 43 -0.29 11.25 -4.45
CA GLY A 43 0.55 12.43 -4.51
C GLY A 43 1.48 12.52 -5.71
N ASP A 44 2.30 13.57 -5.67
CA ASP A 44 3.38 13.77 -6.62
C ASP A 44 4.57 12.87 -6.30
N ILE A 45 5.16 12.37 -7.39
CA ILE A 45 6.16 11.30 -7.41
C ILE A 45 7.58 11.87 -7.24
N ASP A 46 7.73 13.17 -7.50
CA ASP A 46 9.01 13.88 -7.55
C ASP A 46 9.26 14.78 -6.31
N GLY A 47 8.39 14.71 -5.29
CA GLY A 47 8.19 15.80 -4.34
C GLY A 47 8.72 15.61 -2.92
N VAL A 48 9.08 16.74 -2.30
CA VAL A 48 9.44 16.94 -0.87
C VAL A 48 8.22 16.84 0.07
N SER A 49 7.19 16.11 -0.34
CA SER A 49 5.85 16.08 0.27
C SER A 49 5.84 15.32 1.61
N PRO A 50 4.88 15.58 2.51
CA PRO A 50 4.69 14.78 3.73
C PRO A 50 4.46 13.28 3.46
N ASP A 51 4.67 12.48 4.51
CA ASP A 51 4.31 11.06 4.52
C ASP A 51 2.81 10.87 4.25
N ARG A 52 2.49 9.97 3.31
CA ARG A 52 1.12 9.71 2.84
C ARG A 52 0.50 8.45 3.45
N THR A 53 1.21 7.75 4.33
CA THR A 53 0.67 6.53 4.97
C THR A 53 -0.57 6.79 5.82
N ALA A 54 -0.64 7.94 6.51
CA ALA A 54 -1.84 8.34 7.26
C ALA A 54 -3.06 8.57 6.36
N ALA A 55 -2.86 9.27 5.24
CA ALA A 55 -3.91 9.49 4.25
C ALA A 55 -4.34 8.17 3.58
N ALA A 56 -3.38 7.27 3.31
CA ALA A 56 -3.67 5.94 2.81
C ALA A 56 -4.55 5.13 3.77
N GLY A 57 -4.26 5.15 5.08
CA GLY A 57 -5.12 4.51 6.08
C GLY A 57 -6.55 5.06 6.08
N ALA A 58 -6.71 6.39 5.98
CA ALA A 58 -8.02 7.02 5.89
C ALA A 58 -8.79 6.60 4.62
N LEU A 59 -8.11 6.56 3.47
CA LEU A 59 -8.71 6.12 2.21
C LEU A 59 -9.07 4.62 2.26
N LEU A 60 -8.17 3.76 2.72
CA LEU A 60 -8.42 2.32 2.86
C LEU A 60 -9.64 2.00 3.72
N ALA A 61 -9.94 2.84 4.71
CA ALA A 61 -11.12 2.72 5.57
C ALA A 61 -12.44 3.10 4.89
N VAL A 62 -12.42 3.84 3.77
CA VAL A 62 -13.64 4.34 3.10
C VAL A 62 -13.83 3.83 1.68
N THR A 63 -12.79 3.32 1.01
CA THR A 63 -12.87 2.72 -0.34
C THR A 63 -12.69 1.21 -0.29
N THR A 64 -12.94 0.49 -1.40
CA THR A 64 -12.51 -0.88 -1.66
C THR A 64 -11.28 -0.98 -2.58
N ARG A 65 -10.65 0.14 -2.95
CA ARG A 65 -9.52 0.17 -3.89
C ARG A 65 -8.18 -0.11 -3.28
N VAL A 66 -7.23 -0.43 -4.17
CA VAL A 66 -5.82 -0.47 -3.84
C VAL A 66 -5.31 0.96 -3.75
N VAL A 67 -4.65 1.29 -2.65
CA VAL A 67 -4.00 2.58 -2.43
C VAL A 67 -2.50 2.37 -2.47
N VAL A 68 -1.80 3.12 -3.30
CA VAL A 68 -0.35 3.02 -3.47
C VAL A 68 0.30 4.29 -2.94
N VAL A 69 1.17 4.13 -1.94
CA VAL A 69 1.90 5.24 -1.32
C VAL A 69 3.30 5.38 -1.94
N PRO A 70 3.74 6.61 -2.26
CA PRO A 70 5.08 6.82 -2.79
C PRO A 70 6.13 6.76 -1.68
N ILE A 71 7.31 6.26 -2.03
CA ILE A 71 8.52 6.31 -1.21
C ILE A 71 9.13 7.71 -1.36
N ILE A 72 9.19 8.44 -0.25
CA ILE A 72 9.82 9.75 -0.14
C ILE A 72 11.11 9.57 0.67
N GLY A 73 12.15 9.01 0.03
CA GLY A 73 13.38 8.55 0.71
C GLY A 73 14.10 9.65 1.50
N ALA A 74 13.97 10.92 1.10
CA ALA A 74 14.55 12.05 1.84
C ALA A 74 13.88 12.33 3.21
N ARG A 75 12.68 11.79 3.46
CA ARG A 75 11.88 12.05 4.68
C ARG A 75 11.48 10.79 5.44
N GLN A 76 11.48 9.64 4.77
CA GLN A 76 11.03 8.38 5.34
C GLN A 76 12.23 7.45 5.52
N HIS A 77 12.48 7.03 6.75
CA HIS A 77 13.39 5.92 6.99
C HIS A 77 12.74 4.61 6.47
N PRO A 78 13.43 3.78 5.67
CA PRO A 78 12.83 2.60 5.03
C PRO A 78 12.15 1.64 6.01
N ILE A 79 12.72 1.41 7.20
CA ILE A 79 12.12 0.56 8.24
C ILE A 79 10.75 1.11 8.69
N ASN A 80 10.62 2.43 8.88
CA ASN A 80 9.36 3.02 9.33
C ASN A 80 8.30 2.91 8.25
N LEU A 81 8.67 3.14 6.99
CA LEU A 81 7.76 2.99 5.86
C LEU A 81 7.30 1.54 5.70
N ALA A 82 8.23 0.59 5.74
CA ALA A 82 7.92 -0.84 5.71
C ALA A 82 6.96 -1.20 6.85
N ARG A 83 7.23 -0.78 8.08
CA ARG A 83 6.36 -1.05 9.23
C ARG A 83 4.94 -0.49 9.03
N ASN A 84 4.82 0.75 8.57
CA ASN A 84 3.52 1.38 8.35
C ASN A 84 2.72 0.65 7.27
N VAL A 85 3.38 0.28 6.16
CA VAL A 85 2.75 -0.44 5.06
C VAL A 85 2.37 -1.86 5.46
N ALA A 86 3.25 -2.59 6.15
CA ALA A 86 2.95 -3.92 6.71
C ALA A 86 1.73 -3.88 7.64
N THR A 87 1.66 -2.86 8.51
CA THR A 87 0.50 -2.65 9.40
C THR A 87 -0.78 -2.44 8.60
N LEU A 88 -0.75 -1.56 7.59
CA LEU A 88 -1.91 -1.34 6.72
C LEU A 88 -2.28 -2.59 5.90
N SER A 89 -1.29 -3.39 5.49
CA SER A 89 -1.51 -4.65 4.77
C SER A 89 -2.21 -5.67 5.66
N ASN A 90 -1.80 -5.79 6.93
CA ASN A 90 -2.47 -6.68 7.88
C ASN A 90 -3.90 -6.22 8.21
N LEU A 91 -4.17 -4.91 8.17
CA LEU A 91 -5.50 -4.35 8.43
C LEU A 91 -6.43 -4.38 7.21
N HIS A 92 -5.88 -4.29 6.00
CA HIS A 92 -6.64 -4.07 4.77
C HIS A 92 -6.31 -5.07 3.65
N ALA A 93 -5.61 -6.17 3.96
CA ALA A 93 -5.09 -7.15 3.01
C ALA A 93 -4.23 -6.49 1.90
N ARG A 94 -4.23 -7.06 0.69
CA ARG A 94 -3.45 -6.60 -0.49
C ARG A 94 -3.86 -5.24 -1.07
N ARG A 95 -4.57 -4.42 -0.30
CA ARG A 95 -5.09 -3.13 -0.75
C ARG A 95 -4.13 -1.97 -0.54
N ILE A 96 -2.95 -2.20 0.03
CA ILE A 96 -1.89 -1.20 0.11
C ILE A 96 -0.71 -1.61 -0.78
N GLY A 97 -0.09 -0.63 -1.43
CA GLY A 97 1.13 -0.81 -2.21
C GLY A 97 2.11 0.33 -1.99
N LEU A 98 3.33 0.14 -2.47
CA LEU A 98 4.42 1.10 -2.44
C LEU A 98 4.86 1.44 -3.85
N ALA A 99 5.19 2.70 -4.11
CA ALA A 99 5.76 3.13 -5.38
C ALA A 99 7.02 3.95 -5.20
N GLY A 100 8.02 3.78 -6.06
CA GLY A 100 9.24 4.57 -6.00
C GLY A 100 10.02 4.53 -7.31
N ALA A 101 10.86 5.54 -7.53
CA ALA A 101 11.77 5.57 -8.68
C ALA A 101 13.06 4.75 -8.45
N ASP A 102 13.41 4.48 -7.18
CA ASP A 102 14.59 3.72 -6.81
C ASP A 102 14.25 2.24 -6.58
N ALA A 103 14.67 1.40 -7.54
CA ALA A 103 14.55 -0.05 -7.49
C ALA A 103 15.22 -0.67 -6.24
N SER A 104 16.34 -0.11 -5.78
CA SER A 104 17.08 -0.66 -4.63
C SER A 104 16.32 -0.45 -3.33
N ALA A 105 15.65 0.69 -3.18
CA ALA A 105 14.77 0.97 -2.04
C ALA A 105 13.55 0.03 -2.00
N LEU A 106 12.92 -0.22 -3.15
CA LEU A 106 11.82 -1.19 -3.26
C LEU A 106 12.28 -2.61 -2.88
N ALA A 107 13.44 -3.04 -3.39
CA ALA A 107 14.01 -4.34 -3.06
C ALA A 107 14.42 -4.48 -1.58
N LEU A 108 14.89 -3.40 -0.95
CA LEU A 108 15.14 -3.37 0.50
C LEU A 108 13.84 -3.59 1.29
N ILE A 109 12.77 -2.86 0.94
CA ILE A 109 11.48 -2.99 1.65
C ILE A 109 10.87 -4.39 1.45
N ALA A 110 10.95 -4.94 0.24
CA ALA A 110 10.50 -6.31 -0.03
C ALA A 110 11.23 -7.33 0.87
N ARG A 111 12.55 -7.20 1.02
CA ARG A 111 13.33 -8.05 1.95
C ARG A 111 12.94 -7.84 3.41
N LEU A 112 12.64 -6.60 3.82
CA LEU A 112 12.11 -6.33 5.17
C LEU A 112 10.78 -7.06 5.39
N PHE A 113 9.88 -7.12 4.40
CA PHE A 113 8.64 -7.89 4.52
C PHE A 113 8.89 -9.40 4.66
N GLU A 114 9.87 -9.93 3.95
CA GLU A 114 10.25 -11.36 4.03
C GLU A 114 10.96 -11.73 5.34
N SER A 115 11.41 -10.75 6.12
CA SER A 115 12.22 -10.97 7.33
C SER A 115 11.43 -11.51 8.54
N TRP A 116 10.11 -11.32 8.56
CA TRP A 116 9.22 -11.87 9.58
C TRP A 116 7.87 -12.24 8.95
N PRO A 117 7.72 -13.50 8.49
CA PRO A 117 6.47 -13.94 7.89
C PRO A 117 5.38 -14.13 8.96
N LEU A 118 4.12 -13.84 8.63
CA LEU A 118 2.99 -13.87 9.57
C LEU A 118 2.72 -15.26 10.14
N ASP A 119 2.92 -16.29 9.35
CA ASP A 119 2.76 -17.69 9.76
C ASP A 119 3.92 -18.20 10.65
N ALA A 120 4.89 -17.34 10.99
CA ALA A 120 5.79 -17.60 12.12
C ALA A 120 5.08 -17.43 13.47
N ILE A 121 3.93 -16.75 13.54
CA ILE A 121 3.08 -16.75 14.74
C ILE A 121 2.29 -18.04 14.76
N VAL A 122 2.71 -19.00 15.59
CA VAL A 122 2.11 -20.34 15.67
C VAL A 122 1.06 -20.44 16.78
N GLY A 123 1.23 -19.69 17.88
CA GLY A 123 0.26 -19.69 18.99
C GLY A 123 0.04 -21.05 19.65
N ASP A 124 1.06 -21.91 19.71
CA ASP A 124 0.99 -23.24 20.31
C ASP A 124 1.03 -23.14 21.84
N ALA A 125 -0.16 -23.20 22.45
CA ALA A 125 -0.32 -23.12 23.90
C ALA A 125 0.19 -24.37 24.63
N ASP A 126 0.12 -25.54 24.00
CA ASP A 126 0.53 -26.81 24.61
C ASP A 126 2.06 -26.90 24.69
N ALA A 127 2.75 -26.45 23.64
CA ALA A 127 4.21 -26.34 23.60
C ALA A 127 4.75 -25.08 24.29
N GLY A 128 3.90 -24.10 24.59
CA GLY A 128 4.30 -22.80 25.14
C GLY A 128 5.05 -21.91 24.15
N VAL A 129 4.81 -22.08 22.85
CA VAL A 129 5.49 -21.38 21.76
C VAL A 129 4.50 -20.42 21.08
N TYR A 130 4.68 -19.12 21.26
CA TYR A 130 3.86 -18.12 20.56
C TYR A 130 4.33 -17.91 19.12
N VAL A 131 5.65 -17.89 18.90
CA VAL A 131 6.32 -17.60 17.64
C VAL A 131 7.43 -18.62 17.39
N ASP A 132 7.50 -19.12 16.16
CA ASP A 132 8.64 -19.89 15.64
C ASP A 132 9.75 -18.91 15.22
N ASP A 133 10.72 -18.72 16.11
CA ASP A 133 11.81 -17.75 15.94
C ASP A 133 12.82 -18.16 14.86
N ALA A 134 12.92 -19.46 14.54
CA ALA A 134 13.77 -19.96 13.46
C ALA A 134 13.36 -19.43 12.07
N ARG A 135 12.13 -18.92 11.95
CA ARG A 135 11.58 -18.33 10.72
C ARG A 135 11.79 -16.82 10.61
N ILE A 136 12.28 -16.17 11.67
CA ILE A 136 12.56 -14.74 11.70
C ILE A 136 14.02 -14.51 11.36
N VAL A 137 14.28 -13.76 10.30
CA VAL A 137 15.64 -13.59 9.77
C VAL A 137 16.09 -12.14 9.78
N ARG A 138 17.37 -11.92 10.04
CA ARG A 138 18.02 -10.64 9.73
C ARG A 138 18.21 -10.55 8.22
N ILE A 139 18.03 -9.35 7.67
CA ILE A 139 18.39 -9.07 6.28
C ILE A 139 19.81 -8.51 6.21
N ALA A 140 20.48 -8.79 5.10
CA ALA A 140 21.74 -8.13 4.75
C ALA A 140 21.54 -7.44 3.40
N ASP A 141 21.55 -6.12 3.41
CA ASP A 141 21.40 -5.31 2.20
C ASP A 141 22.77 -4.75 1.77
N PRO A 142 23.27 -5.07 0.57
CA PRO A 142 24.58 -4.60 0.11
C PRO A 142 24.59 -3.09 -0.20
N VAL A 143 23.44 -2.49 -0.49
CA VAL A 143 23.29 -1.05 -0.76
C VAL A 143 23.05 -0.28 0.54
N HIS A 144 22.36 -0.90 1.50
CA HIS A 144 21.97 -0.31 2.79
C HIS A 144 22.49 -1.15 3.98
N PRO A 145 23.82 -1.24 4.18
CA PRO A 145 24.42 -2.14 5.17
C PRO A 145 24.08 -1.80 6.63
N SER A 146 23.58 -0.60 6.90
CA SER A 146 23.11 -0.19 8.23
C SER A 146 21.69 -0.71 8.56
N ILE A 147 20.97 -1.30 7.61
CA ILE A 147 19.61 -1.79 7.78
C ILE A 147 19.62 -3.33 7.78
N GLY A 148 19.48 -3.91 8.98
CA GLY A 148 19.61 -5.36 9.19
C GLY A 148 18.31 -6.13 9.46
N GLY A 149 17.16 -5.46 9.60
CA GLY A 149 15.92 -6.12 10.02
C GLY A 149 16.04 -6.87 11.38
N PRO A 150 15.15 -7.83 11.69
CA PRO A 150 13.89 -8.03 10.98
C PRO A 150 13.01 -6.78 11.09
N ILE A 151 11.98 -6.71 10.27
CA ILE A 151 10.88 -5.77 10.51
C ILE A 151 10.26 -6.07 11.89
N THR A 152 9.57 -5.11 12.50
CA THR A 152 8.93 -5.28 13.83
C THR A 152 7.45 -5.63 13.76
N VAL A 153 6.93 -5.86 12.55
CA VAL A 153 5.54 -6.24 12.30
C VAL A 153 5.56 -7.43 11.33
N PRO A 154 4.97 -8.58 11.69
CA PRO A 154 4.90 -9.73 10.80
C PRO A 154 4.12 -9.40 9.53
N VAL A 155 4.46 -10.02 8.41
CA VAL A 155 3.83 -9.79 7.11
C VAL A 155 3.25 -11.08 6.55
N ASP A 156 1.99 -11.06 6.15
CA ASP A 156 1.44 -12.12 5.33
C ASP A 156 2.10 -12.07 3.95
N LEU A 157 2.95 -13.04 3.63
CA LEU A 157 3.66 -13.07 2.36
C LEU A 157 2.76 -13.40 1.17
N ALA A 158 1.64 -14.10 1.39
CA ALA A 158 0.63 -14.33 0.36
C ALA A 158 -0.11 -13.03 0.04
N ASP A 159 -0.32 -12.19 1.06
CA ASP A 159 -0.98 -10.89 0.96
C ASP A 159 -0.01 -9.70 1.03
N LYS A 160 1.24 -9.90 0.63
CA LYS A 160 2.26 -8.84 0.67
C LYS A 160 1.85 -7.66 -0.21
N SER A 161 2.19 -6.46 0.26
CA SER A 161 1.93 -5.21 -0.43
C SER A 161 2.65 -5.14 -1.78
N VAL A 162 1.96 -4.65 -2.80
CA VAL A 162 2.52 -4.55 -4.16
C VAL A 162 3.59 -3.48 -4.23
N THR A 163 4.72 -3.77 -4.87
CA THR A 163 5.77 -2.78 -5.16
C THR A 163 5.74 -2.32 -6.61
N VAL A 164 5.81 -1.00 -6.79
CA VAL A 164 5.67 -0.35 -8.10
C VAL A 164 6.91 0.49 -8.40
N LEU A 165 7.67 0.12 -9.42
CA LEU A 165 8.72 0.96 -9.97
C LEU A 165 8.10 2.05 -10.84
N LEU A 166 8.37 3.31 -10.51
CA LEU A 166 7.94 4.47 -11.29
C LEU A 166 9.02 4.84 -12.30
N ALA A 167 8.85 4.42 -13.54
CA ALA A 167 9.79 4.64 -14.62
C ALA A 167 9.09 4.56 -15.99
N ALA A 168 9.54 5.35 -16.96
CA ALA A 168 9.04 5.28 -18.34
C ALA A 168 9.33 3.91 -19.00
N SER A 169 10.42 3.25 -18.57
CA SER A 169 10.76 1.88 -18.94
C SER A 169 11.50 1.20 -17.80
N GLY A 170 11.40 -0.12 -17.73
CA GLY A 170 12.01 -0.93 -16.67
C GLY A 170 11.58 -2.38 -16.76
N ALA A 171 12.13 -3.22 -15.89
CA ALA A 171 11.76 -4.63 -15.79
C ALA A 171 11.22 -4.94 -14.40
N VAL A 172 10.22 -5.82 -14.36
CA VAL A 172 9.84 -6.55 -13.14
C VAL A 172 11.05 -7.38 -12.69
N GLY A 173 11.27 -7.47 -11.39
CA GLY A 173 12.46 -8.08 -10.82
C GLY A 173 12.36 -8.26 -9.31
N PRO A 174 13.46 -8.63 -8.64
CA PRO A 174 13.47 -8.82 -7.19
C PRO A 174 12.94 -7.59 -6.46
N GLY A 175 11.81 -7.75 -5.76
CA GLY A 175 11.15 -6.68 -5.01
C GLY A 175 10.42 -5.64 -5.86
N ILE A 176 10.17 -5.89 -7.15
CA ILE A 176 9.39 -5.03 -8.05
C ILE A 176 8.30 -5.87 -8.72
N ASP A 177 7.03 -5.62 -8.39
CA ASP A 177 5.90 -6.35 -8.95
C ASP A 177 5.32 -5.69 -10.22
N VAL A 178 5.40 -4.35 -10.31
CA VAL A 178 4.83 -3.57 -11.42
C VAL A 178 5.79 -2.45 -11.82
N VAL A 179 5.87 -2.13 -13.12
CA VAL A 179 6.51 -0.90 -13.62
C VAL A 179 5.40 0.01 -14.18
N LEU A 180 5.36 1.26 -13.76
CA LEU A 180 4.41 2.27 -14.24
C LEU A 180 5.14 3.55 -14.67
N ASP A 181 4.78 4.06 -15.85
CA ASP A 181 5.14 5.43 -16.22
C ASP A 181 4.23 6.41 -15.48
N ALA A 182 4.78 7.00 -14.43
CA ALA A 182 4.20 8.08 -13.63
C ALA A 182 3.51 9.17 -14.45
N SER A 183 4.14 9.59 -15.56
CA SER A 183 3.68 10.71 -16.39
C SER A 183 2.48 10.34 -17.26
N ALA A 184 2.28 9.04 -17.51
CA ALA A 184 1.16 8.50 -18.26
C ALA A 184 -0.06 8.20 -17.37
N VAL A 185 0.08 8.28 -16.03
CA VAL A 185 -1.04 8.05 -15.11
C VAL A 185 -1.89 9.33 -15.02
N PRO A 186 -3.19 9.27 -15.38
CA PRO A 186 -4.07 10.44 -15.31
C PRO A 186 -4.27 10.90 -13.86
N VAL A 187 -4.32 12.22 -13.67
CA VAL A 187 -4.58 12.86 -12.38
C VAL A 187 -6.07 12.96 -12.14
N TRP A 188 -6.50 12.71 -10.91
CA TRP A 188 -7.87 12.89 -10.46
C TRP A 188 -8.38 14.30 -10.79
N GLY A 189 -9.56 14.39 -11.41
CA GLY A 189 -10.16 15.67 -11.79
C GLY A 189 -9.48 16.39 -12.96
N GLY A 190 -8.34 15.89 -13.45
CA GLY A 190 -7.78 16.28 -14.74
C GLY A 190 -8.69 15.78 -15.86
N GLY A 191 -9.09 16.66 -16.77
CA GLY A 191 -9.98 16.32 -17.89
C GLY A 191 -9.55 15.03 -18.61
N ALA A 192 -10.54 14.25 -19.05
CA ALA A 192 -10.36 12.90 -19.55
C ALA A 192 -9.22 12.80 -20.59
N VAL A 193 -8.18 12.03 -20.26
CA VAL A 193 -7.26 11.52 -21.28
C VAL A 193 -7.94 10.30 -21.91
N GLU A 194 -8.79 10.53 -22.91
CA GLU A 194 -9.20 9.46 -23.82
C GLU A 194 -7.96 9.03 -24.61
N GLY A 195 -7.49 7.81 -24.36
CA GLY A 195 -6.34 7.23 -25.08
C GLY A 195 -5.06 7.23 -24.26
N GLY A 196 -5.04 6.42 -23.21
CA GLY A 196 -3.84 6.22 -22.41
C GLY A 196 -3.99 5.05 -21.46
N GLY A 197 -4.53 3.93 -21.97
CA GLY A 197 -4.51 2.71 -21.20
C GLY A 197 -3.06 2.32 -20.95
N VAL A 198 -2.53 2.67 -19.78
CA VAL A 198 -1.19 2.23 -19.34
C VAL A 198 -1.17 0.73 -19.58
N ALA A 199 -0.37 0.29 -20.55
CA ALA A 199 -0.27 -1.10 -20.96
C ALA A 199 0.48 -1.88 -19.89
N SER A 200 -0.20 -2.10 -18.77
CA SER A 200 0.31 -2.73 -17.58
C SER A 200 0.04 -4.23 -17.70
N ALA A 201 0.63 -4.89 -18.69
CA ALA A 201 0.51 -6.34 -18.84
C ALA A 201 0.90 -7.00 -17.49
N GLY A 202 -0.05 -7.68 -16.84
CA GLY A 202 0.15 -8.29 -15.53
C GLY A 202 -0.20 -7.43 -14.29
N ALA A 203 -0.35 -6.10 -14.38
CA ALA A 203 -0.60 -5.28 -13.19
C ALA A 203 -1.95 -5.58 -12.51
N ARG A 204 -2.98 -5.98 -13.28
CA ARG A 204 -4.24 -6.45 -12.70
C ARG A 204 -4.01 -7.65 -11.77
N ALA A 205 -3.18 -8.60 -12.19
CA ALA A 205 -2.84 -9.77 -11.38
C ALA A 205 -1.93 -9.38 -10.19
N ALA A 206 -0.94 -8.51 -10.43
CA ALA A 206 -0.05 -8.02 -9.37
C ALA A 206 -0.84 -7.33 -8.25
N PHE A 207 -1.79 -6.45 -8.58
CA PHE A 207 -2.71 -5.80 -7.65
C PHE A 207 -3.82 -6.71 -7.11
N GLY A 208 -3.83 -8.01 -7.44
CA GLY A 208 -4.84 -8.96 -6.95
C GLY A 208 -6.25 -8.69 -7.49
N LEU A 209 -6.40 -7.95 -8.58
CA LEU A 209 -7.68 -7.52 -9.14
C LEU A 209 -8.33 -8.58 -10.08
N GLY A 210 -8.02 -9.87 -9.93
CA GLY A 210 -8.50 -10.98 -10.79
C GLY A 210 -9.96 -11.41 -10.60
N ALA A 211 -10.45 -12.39 -11.38
CA ALA A 211 -11.84 -12.89 -11.35
C ALA A 211 -12.22 -13.76 -10.13
N SER A 212 -11.39 -13.83 -9.10
CA SER A 212 -11.58 -14.76 -8.00
C SER A 212 -10.77 -14.32 -6.80
N VAL A 213 -11.32 -13.43 -5.99
CA VAL A 213 -11.99 -13.70 -4.70
C VAL A 213 -12.85 -12.44 -4.50
N PRO A 214 -14.13 -12.52 -4.08
CA PRO A 214 -14.76 -11.32 -3.54
C PRO A 214 -13.80 -10.79 -2.49
N PHE A 215 -13.30 -9.55 -2.64
CA PHE A 215 -12.66 -8.87 -1.51
C PHE A 215 -13.57 -9.18 -0.35
N ALA A 216 -13.06 -9.88 0.67
CA ALA A 216 -13.89 -10.13 1.84
C ALA A 216 -14.47 -8.77 2.14
N ALA A 217 -15.81 -8.68 2.13
CA ALA A 217 -16.49 -7.50 2.62
C ALA A 217 -16.23 -7.52 4.12
N GLY A 218 -14.96 -7.28 4.49
CA GLY A 218 -14.53 -7.07 5.82
C GLY A 218 -15.36 -5.88 6.22
N SER A 219 -16.21 -6.11 7.22
CA SER A 219 -16.74 -5.00 7.97
C SER A 219 -15.55 -4.07 8.24
N PRO A 220 -15.64 -2.77 7.93
CA PRO A 220 -14.57 -1.85 8.25
C PRO A 220 -14.11 -2.14 9.68
N ALA A 221 -12.81 -2.11 9.96
CA ALA A 221 -12.29 -2.40 11.31
C ALA A 221 -12.98 -1.56 12.42
N PHE A 222 -13.70 -0.51 12.03
CA PHE A 222 -14.48 0.40 12.87
C PHE A 222 -16.01 0.30 12.68
N ALA A 223 -16.54 -0.78 12.10
CA ALA A 223 -17.99 -1.05 12.10
C ALA A 223 -18.49 -1.56 13.45
N GLY A 224 -17.58 -1.93 14.36
CA GLY A 224 -17.89 -2.25 15.75
C GLY A 224 -18.26 -0.99 16.53
N ALA A 225 -19.25 -1.12 17.43
CA ALA A 225 -19.73 -0.11 18.35
C ALA A 225 -18.71 0.24 19.46
N GLY A 226 -17.46 0.51 19.09
CA GLY A 226 -16.42 0.96 20.01
C GLY A 226 -16.87 2.24 20.70
N ARG A 227 -17.06 2.17 22.02
CA ARG A 227 -17.39 3.34 22.82
C ARG A 227 -16.15 4.21 22.99
N LEU A 228 -16.35 5.52 22.97
CA LEU A 228 -15.33 6.55 23.14
C LEU A 228 -14.67 6.55 24.53
N ASP A 229 -15.15 5.74 25.47
CA ASP A 229 -14.64 5.66 26.85
C ASP A 229 -13.51 4.62 27.04
N GLN A 230 -13.05 3.99 25.96
CA GLN A 230 -11.94 3.02 26.00
C GLN A 230 -10.60 3.57 25.48
N VAL A 231 -10.43 4.89 25.42
CA VAL A 231 -9.15 5.55 25.10
C VAL A 231 -8.68 6.39 26.27
#